data_AF-A0A365N9E6-F1
#
_entry.id   AF-A0A365N9E6-F1
#
_cell.length_a   1.000
_cell.length_b   1.000
_cell.length_c   1.000
_cell.angle_alpha   90.00
_cell.angle_beta   90.00
_cell.angle_gamma   90.00
#
_symmetry.space_group_name_H-M   'P 1'
#
loop_
_entity.id
_entity.type
_entity.pdbx_description
1 polymer ?
#
loop_
_entity_poly.entity_id
_entity_poly.type
_entity_poly.pdbx_seq_one_letter_code
_entity_poly.pdbx_strand_id
1 'polypeptide(L)'
;MHDFFQQQRLNAITSVEIVWDFTPWFILDTNEGFRVAPPLSDIESFRQFLKAIPNLFLNIRKLYVSLQGDMIPKSYGQISETQYSTKQRIKVVEENIIMKVDQMVPYLKPHVDFSVAYPTSTYAVQRSLALRQGWTVKQRHETGEVERHWRPLAKCKPRTGYWVCLGDKDVRRKRARGIIGHKHMPARVSENQYDVFFRS
;
A
#
# COMPACT_ATOMS: atom_id res chain seq x y z
N MET A 1 -14.79 20.67 28.88
CA MET A 1 -16.01 20.28 28.14
C MET A 1 -15.72 19.93 26.68
N HIS A 2 -14.80 20.62 26.00
CA HIS A 2 -14.42 20.36 24.60
C HIS A 2 -13.86 18.93 24.36
N ASP A 3 -13.04 18.42 25.28
CA ASP A 3 -12.42 17.09 25.17
C ASP A 3 -13.41 15.93 25.27
N PHE A 4 -14.50 16.08 26.03
CA PHE A 4 -15.50 15.03 26.22
C PHE A 4 -16.25 14.74 24.90
N PHE A 5 -16.73 15.78 24.22
CA PHE A 5 -17.40 15.62 22.93
C PHE A 5 -16.45 15.12 21.84
N GLN A 6 -15.17 15.50 21.90
CA GLN A 6 -14.16 15.00 20.99
C GLN A 6 -13.90 13.50 21.19
N GLN A 7 -13.75 13.04 22.44
CA GLN A 7 -13.63 11.61 22.75
C GLN A 7 -14.87 10.83 22.35
N GLN A 8 -16.07 11.36 22.61
CA GLN A 8 -17.32 10.73 22.20
C GLN A 8 -17.42 10.58 20.68
N ARG A 9 -17.00 11.60 19.92
CA ARG A 9 -16.95 11.55 18.45
C ARG A 9 -15.95 10.53 17.96
N LEU A 10 -14.75 10.46 18.53
CA LEU A 10 -13.73 9.45 18.17
C LEU A 10 -14.22 8.03 18.48
N ASN A 11 -14.89 7.84 19.62
CA ASN A 11 -15.48 6.56 20.00
C ASN A 11 -16.65 6.14 19.11
N ALA A 12 -17.32 7.07 18.43
CA ALA A 12 -18.39 6.75 17.48
C ALA A 12 -17.86 6.32 16.10
N ILE A 13 -16.56 6.56 15.81
CA ILE A 13 -15.96 6.16 14.53
C ILE A 13 -15.78 4.65 14.50
N THR A 14 -16.57 4.00 13.65
CA THR A 14 -16.55 2.54 13.43
C THR A 14 -15.98 2.15 12.08
N SER A 15 -15.87 3.08 11.14
CA SER A 15 -15.30 2.87 9.81
C SER A 15 -14.42 4.04 9.43
N VAL A 16 -13.20 3.74 8.99
CA VAL A 16 -12.23 4.75 8.57
C VAL A 16 -11.67 4.40 7.20
N GLU A 17 -11.67 5.38 6.32
CA GLU A 17 -10.95 5.35 5.06
C GLU A 17 -9.86 6.42 5.08
N ILE A 18 -8.63 6.01 4.81
CA ILE A 18 -7.46 6.88 4.77
C ILE A 18 -6.84 6.80 3.39
N VAL A 19 -6.52 7.95 2.83
CA VAL A 19 -5.74 8.05 1.61
C VAL A 19 -4.39 8.63 1.96
N TRP A 20 -3.34 7.87 1.68
CA TRP A 20 -1.96 8.27 1.90
C TRP A 20 -1.30 8.51 0.54
N ASP A 21 -0.93 9.76 0.26
CA ASP A 21 -0.23 10.14 -0.97
C ASP A 21 1.26 10.26 -0.69
N PHE A 22 2.03 9.37 -1.29
CA PHE A 22 3.47 9.38 -1.16
C PHE A 22 4.10 10.37 -2.13
N THR A 23 4.95 11.24 -1.57
CA THR A 23 5.96 11.90 -2.38
C THR A 23 7.13 10.96 -2.64
N PRO A 24 7.74 11.01 -3.84
CA PRO A 24 8.95 10.23 -4.10
C PRO A 24 10.02 10.51 -3.04
N TRP A 25 10.43 9.48 -2.31
CA TRP A 25 11.49 9.56 -1.31
C TRP A 25 12.85 9.14 -1.89
N PHE A 26 13.94 9.35 -1.16
CA PHE A 26 15.29 9.07 -1.63
C PHE A 26 15.96 8.07 -0.70
N ILE A 27 16.76 7.15 -1.23
CA ILE A 27 17.45 6.12 -0.44
C ILE A 27 18.73 6.68 0.24
N LEU A 28 19.15 7.91 -0.07
CA LEU A 28 20.45 8.42 0.37
C LEU A 28 20.43 9.05 1.77
N ASP A 29 21.40 8.57 2.55
CA ASP A 29 21.72 8.86 3.95
C ASP A 29 22.44 10.21 4.16
N THR A 30 22.21 11.21 3.30
CA THR A 30 23.00 12.46 3.35
C THR A 30 22.19 13.71 3.01
N ASN A 31 22.26 14.65 3.95
CA ASN A 31 21.90 16.08 3.92
C ASN A 31 20.41 16.44 3.90
N GLU A 32 19.95 16.85 5.08
CA GLU A 32 18.69 17.52 5.45
C GLU A 32 18.44 18.89 4.78
N GLY A 33 19.07 19.17 3.63
CA GLY A 33 18.90 20.43 2.92
C GLY A 33 17.96 20.26 1.73
N PHE A 34 16.80 20.90 1.76
CA PHE A 34 15.92 21.17 0.62
C PHE A 34 15.04 20.02 0.11
N ARG A 35 13.94 19.74 0.83
CA ARG A 35 12.68 19.33 0.18
C ARG A 35 11.48 20.00 0.83
N VAL A 36 10.74 20.79 0.05
CA VAL A 36 9.35 21.15 0.35
C VAL A 36 8.49 19.94 -0.02
N ALA A 37 8.61 18.86 0.75
CA ALA A 37 7.60 17.80 0.70
C ALA A 37 6.36 18.29 1.48
N PRO A 38 5.14 17.99 1.02
CA PRO A 38 3.97 18.16 1.85
C PRO A 38 4.19 17.49 3.22
N PRO A 39 3.69 18.06 4.32
CA PRO A 39 3.82 17.43 5.61
C PRO A 39 3.18 16.03 5.56
N LEU A 40 3.85 15.06 6.20
CA LEU A 40 3.39 13.67 6.31
C LEU A 40 3.32 12.88 4.99
N SER A 41 4.07 13.25 3.95
CA SER A 41 4.09 12.51 2.68
C SER A 41 5.30 11.58 2.49
N ASP A 42 6.22 11.55 3.45
CA ASP A 42 7.43 10.73 3.43
C ASP A 42 7.24 9.33 4.06
N ILE A 43 8.22 8.47 3.84
CA ILE A 43 8.18 7.08 4.28
C ILE A 43 8.26 6.92 5.80
N GLU A 44 8.94 7.83 6.50
CA GLU A 44 9.07 7.76 7.95
C GLU A 44 7.79 8.22 8.63
N SER A 45 7.17 9.29 8.14
CA SER A 45 5.81 9.69 8.53
C SER A 45 4.81 8.55 8.33
N PHE A 46 4.89 7.81 7.22
CA PHE A 46 4.04 6.65 6.98
C PHE A 46 4.26 5.54 8.03
N ARG A 47 5.52 5.26 8.38
CA ARG A 47 5.84 4.27 9.42
C ARG A 47 5.33 4.69 10.79
N GLN A 48 5.47 5.96 11.15
CA GLN A 48 4.92 6.50 12.39
C GLN A 48 3.39 6.43 12.41
N PHE A 49 2.76 6.75 11.28
CA PHE A 49 1.32 6.60 11.11
C PHE A 49 0.87 5.14 11.31
N LEU A 50 1.52 4.17 10.65
CA LEU A 50 1.21 2.75 10.84
C LEU A 50 1.35 2.30 12.31
N LYS A 51 2.37 2.79 13.03
CA LYS A 51 2.53 2.50 14.47
C LYS A 51 1.40 3.08 15.31
N ALA A 52 0.85 4.24 14.93
CA ALA A 52 -0.20 4.91 15.67
C ALA A 52 -1.60 4.30 15.42
N ILE A 53 -1.87 3.83 14.19
CA ILE A 53 -3.19 3.33 13.75
C ILE A 53 -3.90 2.44 14.79
N PRO A 54 -3.26 1.40 15.37
CA PRO A 54 -3.94 0.48 16.29
C PRO A 54 -4.56 1.18 17.51
N ASN A 55 -4.02 2.34 17.89
CA ASN A 55 -4.41 3.08 19.08
C ASN A 55 -5.26 4.33 18.77
N LEU A 56 -5.34 4.76 17.51
CA LEU A 56 -6.07 5.98 17.12
C LEU A 56 -7.59 5.83 17.19
N PHE A 57 -8.11 4.66 16.83
CA PHE A 57 -9.56 4.42 16.72
C PHE A 57 -9.98 3.23 17.58
N LEU A 58 -10.47 3.51 18.78
CA LEU A 58 -10.78 2.48 19.77
C LEU A 58 -11.94 1.57 19.36
N ASN A 59 -12.93 2.05 18.59
CA ASN A 59 -14.12 1.28 18.23
C ASN A 59 -14.21 0.94 16.74
N ILE A 60 -13.08 1.01 16.04
CA ILE A 60 -13.02 0.74 14.61
C ILE A 60 -13.40 -0.73 14.33
N ARG A 61 -14.25 -0.90 13.33
CA ARG A 61 -14.67 -2.20 12.78
C ARG A 61 -14.17 -2.38 11.36
N LYS A 62 -14.01 -1.29 10.61
CA LYS A 62 -13.50 -1.30 9.24
C LYS A 62 -12.43 -0.26 9.05
N LEU A 63 -11.26 -0.67 8.55
CA LEU A 63 -10.15 0.20 8.22
C LEU A 63 -9.73 -0.06 6.78
N TYR A 64 -9.84 0.97 5.94
CA TYR A 64 -9.36 0.94 4.57
C TYR A 64 -8.26 1.99 4.39
N VAL A 65 -7.10 1.57 3.89
CA VAL A 65 -5.97 2.46 3.62
C VAL A 65 -5.63 2.40 2.13
N SER A 66 -5.80 3.49 1.40
CA SER A 66 -5.39 3.60 0.00
C SER A 66 -4.06 4.31 -0.10
N LEU A 67 -3.04 3.61 -0.57
CA LEU A 67 -1.73 4.18 -0.88
C LEU A 67 -1.73 4.66 -2.33
N GLN A 68 -1.28 5.89 -2.53
CA GLN A 68 -1.21 6.60 -3.82
C GLN A 68 0.13 7.30 -3.95
N GLY A 69 0.42 7.83 -5.13
CA GLY A 69 1.67 8.54 -5.38
C GLY A 69 2.81 7.66 -5.87
N ASP A 70 4.01 8.21 -5.88
CA ASP A 70 5.21 7.50 -6.31
C ASP A 70 5.84 6.80 -5.10
N MET A 71 5.47 5.54 -4.92
CA MET A 71 5.97 4.70 -3.83
C MET A 71 7.41 4.20 -4.04
N ILE A 72 8.04 4.54 -5.16
CA ILE A 72 9.38 4.08 -5.49
C ILE A 72 10.35 5.21 -5.19
N PRO A 73 11.42 4.95 -4.42
CA PRO A 73 12.41 5.98 -4.20
C PRO A 73 13.13 6.38 -5.48
N LYS A 74 13.43 7.67 -5.57
CA LYS A 74 14.34 8.23 -6.56
C LYS A 74 15.77 8.22 -6.00
N SER A 75 16.76 7.97 -6.84
CA SER A 75 18.17 8.18 -6.51
C SER A 75 18.48 9.68 -6.56
N TYR A 76 19.32 10.17 -5.63
CA TYR A 76 19.78 11.57 -5.66
C TYR A 76 20.71 11.74 -6.87
N GLY A 77 20.50 12.80 -7.66
CA GLY A 77 21.39 13.13 -8.78
C GLY A 77 21.09 12.51 -10.14
N GLN A 78 19.92 11.91 -10.38
CA GLN A 78 19.60 11.41 -11.73
C GLN A 78 18.92 12.44 -12.64
N ILE A 79 19.79 13.20 -13.31
CA ILE A 79 19.87 13.10 -14.77
C ILE A 79 20.55 11.74 -15.02
N SER A 80 19.82 10.75 -15.56
CA SER A 80 20.29 9.45 -16.11
C SER A 80 21.49 8.73 -15.46
N GLU A 81 21.31 7.48 -14.94
CA GLU A 81 22.30 6.34 -15.03
C GLU A 81 22.44 5.36 -13.84
N THR A 82 21.60 5.41 -12.81
CA THR A 82 21.44 4.25 -11.89
C THR A 82 19.97 3.88 -11.77
N GLN A 83 19.35 3.53 -12.89
CA GLN A 83 17.98 3.06 -12.91
C GLN A 83 17.88 1.85 -11.99
N TYR A 84 17.17 1.96 -10.86
CA TYR A 84 16.80 0.78 -10.10
C TYR A 84 16.14 -0.21 -11.06
N SER A 85 16.71 -1.39 -11.19
CA SER A 85 16.06 -2.48 -11.92
C SER A 85 14.67 -2.71 -11.36
N THR A 86 13.75 -3.21 -12.18
CA THR A 86 12.38 -3.55 -11.73
C THR A 86 12.39 -4.42 -10.46
N LYS A 87 13.34 -5.36 -10.36
CA LYS A 87 13.52 -6.21 -9.18
C LYS A 87 13.90 -5.42 -7.92
N GLN A 88 14.83 -4.46 -8.04
CA GLN A 88 15.20 -3.60 -6.91
C GLN A 88 14.04 -2.70 -6.48
N ARG A 89 13.27 -2.15 -7.43
CA ARG A 89 12.09 -1.32 -7.12
C ARG A 89 11.04 -2.13 -6.35
N ILE A 90 10.74 -3.34 -6.80
CA ILE A 90 9.81 -4.25 -6.11
C ILE A 90 10.31 -4.56 -4.70
N LYS A 91 11.59 -4.92 -4.56
CA LYS A 91 12.19 -5.24 -3.26
C LYS A 91 12.07 -4.06 -2.28
N VAL A 92 12.38 -2.85 -2.73
CA VAL A 92 12.32 -1.66 -1.89
C VAL A 92 10.89 -1.37 -1.42
N VAL A 93 9.90 -1.46 -2.32
CA VAL A 93 8.49 -1.30 -1.97
C VAL A 93 8.04 -2.38 -0.98
N GLU A 94 8.43 -3.63 -1.20
CA GLU A 94 8.13 -4.74 -0.29
C GLU A 94 8.67 -4.45 1.12
N GLU A 95 9.96 -4.13 1.24
CA GLU A 95 10.64 -3.95 2.54
C GLU A 95 10.16 -2.70 3.29
N ASN A 96 9.89 -1.60 2.58
CA ASN A 96 9.63 -0.31 3.21
C ASN A 96 8.15 0.00 3.43
N ILE A 97 7.27 -0.62 2.65
CA ILE A 97 5.82 -0.37 2.72
C ILE A 97 5.10 -1.64 3.12
N ILE A 98 5.20 -2.69 2.31
CA ILE A 98 4.32 -3.86 2.41
C ILE A 98 4.62 -4.63 3.70
N MET A 99 5.89 -4.91 3.99
CA MET A 99 6.30 -5.53 5.24
C MET A 99 5.98 -4.67 6.47
N LYS A 100 5.91 -3.34 6.32
CA LYS A 100 5.51 -2.44 7.43
C LYS A 100 4.01 -2.52 7.68
N VAL A 101 3.21 -2.68 6.64
CA VAL A 101 1.79 -3.04 6.78
C VAL A 101 1.67 -4.41 7.46
N ASP A 102 2.39 -5.44 6.99
CA ASP A 102 2.38 -6.77 7.63
C ASP A 102 2.70 -6.71 9.13
N GLN A 103 3.66 -5.87 9.51
CA GLN A 103 4.07 -5.67 10.92
C GLN A 103 2.99 -4.97 11.75
N MET A 104 2.22 -4.05 11.17
CA MET A 104 1.17 -3.30 11.86
C MET A 104 -0.09 -4.15 12.08
N VAL A 105 -0.48 -4.94 11.08
CA VAL A 105 -1.78 -5.62 11.04
C VAL A 105 -2.05 -6.56 12.25
N PRO A 106 -1.06 -7.31 12.79
CA PRO A 106 -1.25 -8.10 14.00
C PRO A 106 -1.68 -7.30 15.23
N TYR A 107 -1.36 -6.00 15.29
CA TYR A 107 -1.72 -5.13 16.41
C TYR A 107 -3.13 -4.54 16.28
N LEU A 108 -3.79 -4.67 15.13
CA LEU A 108 -5.19 -4.30 14.98
C LEU A 108 -6.07 -5.22 15.82
N LYS A 109 -7.18 -4.68 16.34
CA LYS A 109 -8.14 -5.48 17.10
C LYS A 109 -8.66 -6.67 16.23
N PRO A 110 -8.95 -7.84 16.83
CA PRO A 110 -9.27 -9.05 16.06
C PRO A 110 -10.47 -8.92 15.13
N HIS A 111 -11.44 -8.09 15.49
CA HIS A 111 -12.70 -7.87 14.74
C HIS A 111 -12.59 -6.82 13.63
N VAL A 112 -11.43 -6.18 13.44
CA VAL A 112 -11.28 -5.12 12.43
C VAL A 112 -11.17 -5.74 11.04
N ASP A 113 -12.11 -5.45 10.15
CA ASP A 113 -11.93 -5.71 8.72
C ASP A 113 -10.91 -4.71 8.17
N PHE A 114 -9.72 -5.19 7.82
CA PHE A 114 -8.63 -4.37 7.31
C PHE A 114 -8.37 -4.66 5.84
N SER A 115 -8.30 -3.59 5.06
CA SER A 115 -7.94 -3.63 3.66
C SER A 115 -6.93 -2.53 3.34
N VAL A 116 -5.91 -2.85 2.55
CA VAL A 116 -5.00 -1.86 1.97
C VAL A 116 -5.13 -1.89 0.46
N ALA A 117 -5.13 -0.73 -0.18
CA ALA A 117 -5.14 -0.63 -1.62
C ALA A 117 -3.83 -0.03 -2.12
N TYR A 118 -3.23 -0.70 -3.09
CA TYR A 118 -1.96 -0.26 -3.69
C TYR A 118 -2.20 0.36 -5.08
N PRO A 119 -1.30 1.26 -5.51
CA PRO A 119 -1.26 1.73 -6.89
C PRO A 119 -1.18 0.56 -7.88
N THR A 120 -1.71 0.78 -9.08
CA THR A 120 -1.88 -0.25 -10.11
C THR A 120 -0.61 -1.05 -10.39
N SER A 121 0.54 -0.36 -10.50
CA SER A 121 1.84 -0.98 -10.76
C SER A 121 2.28 -1.94 -9.64
N THR A 122 2.05 -1.56 -8.38
CA THR A 122 2.42 -2.37 -7.22
C THR A 122 1.42 -3.50 -7.00
N TYR A 123 0.13 -3.20 -7.14
CA TYR A 123 -0.92 -4.21 -7.01
C TYR A 123 -0.77 -5.34 -8.04
N ALA A 124 -0.44 -5.02 -9.30
CA ALA A 124 -0.23 -6.03 -10.34
C ALA A 124 0.89 -7.03 -9.96
N VAL A 125 2.01 -6.54 -9.41
CA VAL A 125 3.11 -7.39 -8.92
C VAL A 125 2.64 -8.27 -7.77
N GLN A 126 1.97 -7.69 -6.78
CA GLN A 126 1.47 -8.43 -5.60
C GLN A 126 0.44 -9.49 -5.99
N ARG A 127 -0.48 -9.17 -6.90
CA ARG A 127 -1.46 -10.12 -7.43
C ARG A 127 -0.79 -11.30 -8.13
N SER A 128 0.21 -11.05 -8.97
CA SER A 128 0.97 -12.12 -9.65
C SER A 128 1.71 -13.01 -8.65
N LEU A 129 2.28 -12.45 -7.58
CA LEU A 129 2.91 -13.21 -6.50
C LEU A 129 1.86 -14.05 -5.74
N ALA A 130 0.71 -13.46 -5.42
CA ALA A 130 -0.39 -14.15 -4.74
C ALA A 130 -0.86 -15.38 -5.54
N LEU A 131 -1.06 -15.24 -6.85
CA LEU A 131 -1.44 -16.36 -7.73
C LEU A 131 -0.40 -17.48 -7.72
N ARG A 132 0.89 -17.16 -7.83
CA ARG A 132 1.97 -18.15 -7.81
C ARG A 132 2.10 -18.88 -6.47
N GLN A 133 1.71 -18.23 -5.38
CA GLN A 133 1.72 -18.82 -4.03
C GLN A 133 0.41 -19.53 -3.69
N GLY A 134 -0.56 -19.60 -4.62
CA GLY A 134 -1.85 -20.22 -4.40
C GLY A 134 -2.75 -19.47 -3.40
N TRP A 135 -2.51 -18.17 -3.20
CA TRP A 135 -3.32 -17.35 -2.32
C TRP A 135 -4.69 -17.04 -2.92
N THR A 136 -5.67 -16.75 -2.06
CA THR A 136 -7.03 -16.41 -2.50
C THR A 136 -7.04 -15.08 -3.26
N VAL A 137 -7.43 -15.11 -4.53
CA VAL A 137 -7.67 -13.93 -5.36
C VAL A 137 -9.14 -13.86 -5.74
N LYS A 138 -9.84 -12.80 -5.33
CA LYS A 138 -11.22 -12.51 -5.72
C LYS A 138 -11.20 -11.51 -6.88
N GLN A 139 -11.66 -11.96 -8.04
CA GLN A 139 -11.77 -11.10 -9.21
C GLN A 139 -12.94 -10.11 -9.07
N ARG A 140 -12.86 -8.98 -9.77
CA ARG A 140 -13.98 -8.03 -9.85
C ARG A 140 -15.17 -8.72 -10.51
N HIS A 141 -16.18 -9.06 -9.72
CA HIS A 141 -17.44 -9.59 -10.24
C HIS A 141 -18.35 -8.45 -10.71
N GLU A 142 -19.31 -8.80 -11.58
CA GLU A 142 -20.36 -7.89 -12.09
C GLU A 142 -21.18 -7.23 -10.96
N THR A 143 -21.16 -7.81 -9.76
CA THR A 143 -21.77 -7.28 -8.53
C THR A 143 -21.08 -6.01 -7.98
N GLY A 144 -19.99 -5.56 -8.60
CA GLY A 144 -19.30 -4.32 -8.24
C GLY A 144 -18.23 -4.47 -7.15
N GLU A 145 -17.92 -5.68 -6.69
CA GLU A 145 -16.82 -5.92 -5.74
C GLU A 145 -15.46 -5.56 -6.34
N VAL A 146 -14.64 -4.80 -5.60
CA VAL A 146 -13.28 -4.44 -6.02
C VAL A 146 -12.40 -5.68 -6.03
N GLU A 147 -11.58 -5.83 -7.08
CA GLU A 147 -10.59 -6.90 -7.16
C GLU A 147 -9.66 -6.85 -5.94
N ARG A 148 -9.47 -8.00 -5.30
CA ARG A 148 -8.64 -8.12 -4.11
C ARG A 148 -8.02 -9.50 -3.96
N HIS A 149 -6.89 -9.59 -3.29
CA HIS A 149 -6.31 -10.86 -2.86
C HIS A 149 -6.08 -10.88 -1.35
N TRP A 150 -6.12 -12.07 -0.78
CA TRP A 150 -5.78 -12.29 0.63
C TRP A 150 -4.27 -12.38 0.77
N ARG A 151 -3.69 -11.51 1.60
CA ARG A 151 -2.30 -11.60 2.01
C ARG A 151 -2.21 -12.25 3.38
N PRO A 152 -1.66 -13.47 3.48
CA PRO A 152 -1.50 -14.15 4.76
C PRO A 152 -0.38 -13.52 5.59
N LEU A 153 -0.54 -13.55 6.91
CA LEU A 153 0.50 -13.17 7.86
C LEU A 153 1.21 -14.42 8.40
N ALA A 154 2.53 -14.37 8.47
CA ALA A 154 3.31 -15.46 9.05
C ALA A 154 2.98 -15.61 10.55
N LYS A 155 2.34 -16.73 10.91
CA LYS A 155 2.19 -17.23 12.29
C LYS A 155 1.61 -16.22 13.31
N CYS A 156 0.70 -15.34 12.88
CA CYS A 156 0.00 -14.42 13.78
C CYS A 156 -1.37 -15.00 14.16
N LYS A 157 -1.66 -15.15 15.46
CA LYS A 157 -3.01 -15.39 16.00
C LYS A 157 -3.43 -14.18 16.82
N PRO A 158 -4.70 -13.76 16.77
CA PRO A 158 -5.83 -14.40 16.09
C PRO A 158 -5.94 -14.08 14.59
N ARG A 159 -5.14 -13.15 14.05
CA ARG A 159 -5.29 -12.65 12.68
C ARG A 159 -4.38 -13.36 11.68
N THR A 160 -4.99 -14.01 10.70
CA THR A 160 -4.30 -14.82 9.69
C THR A 160 -3.85 -14.04 8.44
N GLY A 161 -4.27 -12.78 8.29
CA GLY A 161 -4.01 -11.98 7.09
C GLY A 161 -4.87 -10.73 6.96
N TYR A 162 -4.86 -10.15 5.77
CA TYR A 162 -5.68 -9.01 5.39
C TYR A 162 -5.92 -8.94 3.89
N TRP A 163 -6.86 -8.10 3.47
CA TRP A 163 -7.18 -7.89 2.06
C TRP A 163 -6.26 -6.84 1.43
N VAL A 164 -5.73 -7.16 0.26
CA VAL A 164 -5.02 -6.23 -0.61
C VAL A 164 -5.88 -5.96 -1.84
N CYS A 165 -6.20 -4.71 -2.10
CA CYS A 165 -7.10 -4.27 -3.17
C CYS A 165 -6.35 -3.46 -4.23
N LEU A 166 -6.92 -3.39 -5.43
CA LEU A 166 -6.51 -2.40 -6.42
C LEU A 166 -6.95 -0.99 -5.96
N GLY A 167 -6.06 0.00 -5.99
CA GLY A 167 -6.34 1.39 -5.62
C GLY A 167 -7.34 2.07 -6.54
N ASP A 168 -8.50 2.47 -6.00
CA ASP A 168 -9.63 3.00 -6.77
C ASP A 168 -9.41 4.46 -7.27
N LYS A 169 -8.54 5.24 -6.61
CA LYS A 169 -8.25 6.62 -7.05
C LYS A 169 -7.16 6.74 -8.12
N ASP A 170 -6.39 5.69 -8.41
CA ASP A 170 -5.56 5.64 -9.63
C ASP A 170 -6.43 5.67 -10.89
N VAL A 171 -7.64 5.09 -10.80
CA VAL A 171 -8.65 5.11 -11.87
C VAL A 171 -9.22 6.53 -12.09
N ARG A 172 -9.19 7.38 -11.04
CA ARG A 172 -9.73 8.75 -11.05
C ARG A 172 -8.68 9.84 -11.26
N ARG A 173 -7.37 9.54 -11.26
CA ARG A 173 -6.38 10.46 -11.84
C ARG A 173 -6.79 10.64 -13.29
N LYS A 174 -7.29 11.83 -13.64
CA LYS A 174 -7.45 12.27 -15.03
C LYS A 174 -6.23 11.77 -15.77
N ARG A 175 -6.44 10.87 -16.74
CA ARG A 175 -5.46 10.51 -17.76
C ARG A 175 -4.65 11.77 -18.05
N ALA A 176 -3.42 11.84 -17.55
CA ALA A 176 -2.46 12.77 -18.10
C ALA A 176 -2.47 12.41 -19.59
N ARG A 177 -3.09 13.29 -20.38
CA ARG A 177 -3.40 13.05 -21.78
C ARG A 177 -2.06 12.84 -22.48
N GLY A 178 -1.78 11.58 -22.76
CA GLY A 178 -0.52 11.09 -23.25
C GLY A 178 -0.59 9.57 -23.35
N ILE A 179 -1.51 9.09 -24.17
CA ILE A 179 -1.43 7.78 -24.86
C ILE A 179 -1.01 6.61 -23.96
N ILE A 180 -1.88 6.19 -23.04
CA ILE A 180 -2.00 4.76 -22.73
C ILE A 180 -3.50 4.46 -22.78
N GLY A 181 -3.99 4.33 -24.01
CA GLY A 181 -5.32 3.79 -24.26
C GLY A 181 -5.42 2.37 -23.71
N HIS A 182 -6.64 1.90 -23.52
CA HIS A 182 -6.97 0.50 -23.19
C HIS A 182 -6.43 -0.56 -24.18
N LYS A 183 -5.63 -0.15 -25.18
CA LYS A 183 -4.80 -1.03 -26.03
C LYS A 183 -3.42 -1.33 -25.44
N HIS A 184 -3.02 -0.66 -24.35
CA HIS A 184 -1.75 -0.82 -23.65
C HIS A 184 -1.94 -0.96 -22.13
N MET A 185 -2.95 -1.73 -21.70
CA MET A 185 -2.59 -2.69 -20.65
C MET A 185 -1.43 -3.49 -21.24
N PRO A 186 -0.24 -3.60 -20.61
CA PRO A 186 0.71 -4.60 -21.04
C PRO A 186 -0.05 -5.91 -21.00
N ALA A 187 -0.41 -6.39 -22.19
CA ALA A 187 -1.11 -7.64 -22.39
C ALA A 187 -0.27 -8.66 -21.66
N ARG A 188 -0.77 -9.19 -20.54
CA ARG A 188 -0.06 -10.15 -19.69
C ARG A 188 1.41 -9.74 -19.49
N VAL A 189 1.72 -9.01 -18.43
CA VAL A 189 3.08 -9.14 -17.88
C VAL A 189 3.28 -10.65 -17.71
N SER A 190 4.15 -11.23 -18.55
CA SER A 190 4.12 -12.67 -18.76
C SER A 190 4.32 -13.34 -17.42
N GLU A 191 3.41 -14.24 -17.07
CA GLU A 191 3.41 -14.95 -15.79
C GLU A 191 4.72 -15.72 -15.56
N ASN A 192 5.56 -15.85 -16.59
CA ASN A 192 6.79 -16.62 -16.65
C ASN A 192 8.09 -15.83 -16.40
N GLN A 193 8.08 -14.50 -16.20
CA GLN A 193 9.35 -13.72 -16.21
C GLN A 193 9.91 -13.30 -14.85
N TYR A 194 9.42 -13.86 -13.73
CA TYR A 194 9.97 -13.45 -12.42
C TYR A 194 10.29 -14.64 -11.52
N ASP A 195 11.52 -15.11 -11.57
CA ASP A 195 12.10 -15.92 -10.49
C ASP A 195 12.48 -14.99 -9.33
N VAL A 196 11.52 -14.78 -8.42
CA VAL A 196 11.80 -14.14 -7.14
C VAL A 196 12.02 -15.26 -6.13
N PHE A 197 13.28 -15.68 -5.99
CA PHE A 197 13.70 -16.58 -4.92
C PHE A 197 13.47 -15.92 -3.57
N PHE A 198 12.57 -16.47 -2.76
CA PHE A 198 12.54 -16.24 -1.33
C PHE A 198 12.89 -17.57 -0.66
N ARG A 199 13.96 -17.56 0.16
CA ARG A 199 14.36 -18.72 0.96
C ARG A 199 13.28 -18.98 2.02
N SER A 200 12.94 -20.25 2.15
CA SER A 200 12.10 -20.88 3.18
C SER A 200 12.55 -20.56 4.60
#